data_AF-A0A2D6ZEH1-F1
#
_entry.id   AF-A0A2D6ZEH1-F1
#
_cell.length_a   1.000
_cell.length_b   1.000
_cell.length_c   1.000
_cell.angle_alpha   90.00
_cell.angle_beta   90.00
_cell.angle_gamma   90.00
#
_symmetry.space_group_name_H-M   'P 1'
#
loop_
_entity.id
_entity.type
_entity.pdbx_description
1 polymer ?
#
loop_
_entity_poly.entity_id
_entity_poly.type
_entity_poly.pdbx_seq_one_letter_code
_entity_poly.pdbx_strand_id
1 'polypeptide(L)'
;MIRLRHAARELVGFPNSPARQVVSGSHKSRMRGRGMDFEEVRVYQAGDDIRTIDWRVTARSQNTYTKIYTEEREKPLLVVTDLRSTMFFGSQRLKSVAASEVSAALAWAALSSNDRLGGIIFGQEKTANIKPRRSHHSVLKYIQSLNTFSAELLQPREDRYTMADILEETQRFVMPGSTLFIVSDFLDFNEHSHHLLFKLVRHSKVYFCHVFDPLERELPPAGLYGVTDGNHRALLNTNGKTLRAS
;
A
#
# COMPACT_ATOMS: atom_id res chain seq x y z
N MET A 1 9.77 -3.16 15.17
CA MET A 1 9.37 -3.76 13.87
C MET A 1 9.35 -5.30 13.81
N ILE A 2 10.41 -6.05 14.14
CA ILE A 2 10.35 -7.55 14.09
C ILE A 2 9.31 -8.12 15.07
N ARG A 3 9.18 -7.52 16.26
CA ARG A 3 8.17 -7.90 17.26
C ARG A 3 6.72 -7.72 16.78
N LEU A 4 6.48 -6.85 15.79
CA LEU A 4 5.14 -6.62 15.23
C LEU A 4 4.59 -7.83 14.48
N ARG A 5 5.43 -8.84 14.17
CA ARG A 5 4.98 -10.09 13.57
C ARG A 5 3.88 -10.78 14.37
N HIS A 6 3.94 -10.71 15.70
CA HIS A 6 2.92 -11.31 16.57
C HIS A 6 1.64 -10.48 16.58
N ALA A 7 1.76 -9.15 16.75
CA ALA A 7 0.63 -8.22 16.75
C ALA A 7 -0.10 -8.14 15.40
N ALA A 8 0.60 -8.32 14.29
CA ALA A 8 0.02 -8.29 12.95
C ALA A 8 -1.02 -9.41 12.72
N ARG A 9 -0.94 -10.51 13.47
CA ARG A 9 -1.95 -11.59 13.44
C ARG A 9 -3.29 -11.19 14.03
N GLU A 10 -3.32 -10.13 14.84
CA GLU A 10 -4.50 -9.64 15.55
C GLU A 10 -5.14 -8.43 14.84
N LEU A 11 -4.65 -8.03 13.66
CA LEU A 11 -5.24 -6.93 12.89
C LEU A 11 -6.64 -7.30 12.39
N VAL A 12 -7.66 -6.91 13.16
CA VAL A 12 -9.07 -6.99 12.80
C VAL A 12 -9.38 -5.97 11.70
N GLY A 13 -10.01 -6.41 10.60
CA GLY A 13 -10.34 -5.52 9.48
C GLY A 13 -9.25 -5.40 8.41
N PHE A 14 -8.17 -6.18 8.50
CA PHE A 14 -7.27 -6.37 7.36
C PHE A 14 -8.09 -6.87 6.16
N PRO A 15 -7.95 -6.29 4.96
CA PRO A 15 -8.73 -6.70 3.81
C PRO A 15 -8.40 -8.17 3.50
N ASN A 16 -9.31 -9.07 3.87
CA ASN A 16 -9.27 -10.43 3.35
C ASN A 16 -9.30 -10.31 1.83
N SER A 17 -8.23 -10.76 1.19
CA SER A 17 -8.13 -10.74 -0.26
C SER A 17 -9.37 -11.49 -0.79
N PRO A 18 -10.28 -10.82 -1.52
CA PRO A 18 -11.56 -11.41 -1.91
C PRO A 18 -11.42 -12.54 -2.94
N ALA A 19 -10.19 -12.92 -3.28
CA ALA A 19 -9.89 -14.08 -4.12
C ALA A 19 -10.58 -15.37 -3.63
N ARG A 20 -10.92 -15.46 -2.33
CA ARG A 20 -11.56 -16.66 -1.76
C ARG A 20 -13.09 -16.64 -1.64
N GLN A 21 -13.77 -15.58 -2.07
CA GLN A 21 -15.23 -15.52 -2.04
C GLN A 21 -15.78 -14.88 -3.31
N VAL A 22 -15.77 -15.65 -4.40
CA VAL A 22 -16.80 -15.48 -5.44
C VAL A 22 -17.80 -16.61 -5.23
N VAL A 23 -18.78 -16.32 -4.38
CA VAL A 23 -20.10 -16.92 -4.47
C VAL A 23 -20.67 -16.56 -5.84
N SER A 24 -21.25 -17.55 -6.51
CA SER A 24 -21.89 -17.47 -7.83
C SER A 24 -22.65 -16.15 -8.04
N GLY A 25 -22.29 -15.37 -9.07
CA GLY A 25 -22.99 -14.13 -9.38
C GLY A 25 -22.33 -13.29 -10.46
N SER A 26 -22.60 -13.62 -11.73
CA SER A 26 -22.68 -12.73 -12.90
C SER A 26 -21.86 -11.42 -12.89
N HIS A 27 -20.54 -11.47 -13.04
CA HIS A 27 -19.76 -10.39 -13.67
C HIS A 27 -18.51 -10.93 -14.38
N LYS A 28 -18.57 -11.00 -15.71
CA LYS A 28 -17.46 -11.43 -16.58
C LYS A 28 -16.32 -10.40 -16.55
N SER A 29 -15.15 -10.78 -16.03
CA SER A 29 -13.90 -10.04 -16.25
C SER A 29 -13.19 -10.59 -17.50
N ARG A 30 -13.03 -9.76 -18.54
CA ARG A 30 -12.21 -10.06 -19.73
C ARG A 30 -10.79 -9.54 -19.50
N MET A 31 -9.92 -10.32 -18.89
CA MET A 31 -8.48 -10.06 -18.91
C MET A 31 -7.74 -11.39 -19.05
N ARG A 32 -6.86 -11.46 -20.05
CA ARG A 32 -6.09 -12.66 -20.40
C ARG A 32 -4.78 -12.68 -19.64
N GLY A 33 -4.48 -13.79 -18.99
CA GLY A 33 -3.14 -14.19 -18.61
C GLY A 33 -3.10 -15.65 -18.17
N ARG A 34 -1.88 -16.16 -18.10
CA ARG A 34 -1.54 -17.55 -18.43
C ARG A 34 -1.64 -18.53 -17.24
N GLY A 35 -2.40 -18.20 -16.19
CA GLY A 35 -2.79 -19.14 -15.13
C GLY A 35 -4.28 -19.42 -15.27
N MET A 36 -4.64 -20.57 -15.81
CA MET A 36 -6.04 -20.95 -16.03
C MET A 36 -6.48 -21.90 -14.92
N ASP A 37 -7.21 -21.40 -13.93
CA ASP A 37 -7.93 -22.25 -13.00
C ASP A 37 -9.29 -22.59 -13.60
N PHE A 38 -9.63 -23.89 -13.58
CA PHE A 38 -10.89 -24.40 -14.09
C PHE A 38 -12.03 -23.92 -13.18
N GLU A 39 -12.98 -23.19 -13.75
CA GLU A 39 -14.12 -22.64 -13.00
C GLU A 39 -15.33 -23.56 -13.10
N GLU A 40 -15.83 -23.78 -14.32
CA GLU A 40 -17.01 -24.62 -14.57
C GLU A 40 -17.05 -25.16 -16.00
N VAL A 41 -17.92 -26.14 -16.22
CA VAL A 41 -18.30 -26.61 -17.56
C VAL A 41 -19.69 -26.07 -17.88
N ARG A 42 -19.85 -25.38 -19.01
CA ARG A 42 -21.17 -24.98 -19.53
C ARG A 42 -21.43 -25.47 -20.95
N VAL A 43 -22.68 -25.47 -21.36
CA VAL A 43 -23.06 -25.76 -22.75
C VAL A 43 -22.41 -24.72 -23.67
N TYR A 44 -21.80 -25.21 -24.75
CA TYR A 44 -21.18 -24.41 -25.79
C TYR A 44 -22.21 -23.46 -26.42
N GLN A 45 -21.84 -22.20 -26.61
CA GLN A 45 -22.62 -21.25 -27.39
C GLN A 45 -21.85 -20.82 -28.63
N ALA A 46 -22.59 -20.53 -29.70
CA ALA A 46 -22.01 -20.03 -30.94
C ALA A 46 -21.23 -18.72 -30.66
N GLY A 47 -19.91 -18.76 -30.91
CA GLY A 47 -18.98 -17.67 -30.60
C GLY A 47 -17.94 -18.01 -29.53
N ASP A 48 -18.09 -19.14 -28.83
CA ASP A 48 -17.06 -19.65 -27.92
C ASP A 48 -15.84 -20.20 -28.71
N ASP A 49 -14.63 -20.08 -28.13
CA ASP A 49 -13.41 -20.62 -28.76
C ASP A 49 -13.47 -22.16 -28.77
N ILE A 50 -13.35 -22.77 -29.94
CA ILE A 50 -13.39 -24.24 -30.12
C ILE A 50 -12.29 -24.93 -29.31
N ARG A 51 -11.17 -24.25 -29.03
CA ARG A 51 -10.06 -24.80 -28.22
C ARG A 51 -10.42 -25.01 -26.76
N THR A 52 -11.47 -24.36 -26.24
CA THR A 52 -11.89 -24.51 -24.86
C THR A 52 -12.95 -25.59 -24.67
N ILE A 53 -13.32 -26.33 -25.74
CA ILE A 53 -14.27 -27.45 -25.66
C ILE A 53 -13.71 -28.58 -24.77
N ASP A 54 -14.51 -29.04 -23.83
CA ASP A 54 -14.24 -30.27 -23.09
C ASP A 54 -14.70 -31.48 -23.91
N TRP A 55 -13.77 -32.07 -24.67
CA TRP A 55 -14.07 -33.26 -25.45
C TRP A 55 -14.44 -34.48 -24.60
N ARG A 56 -14.01 -34.56 -23.33
CA ARG A 56 -14.29 -35.70 -22.46
C ARG A 56 -15.72 -35.65 -21.92
N VAL A 57 -16.20 -34.46 -21.53
CA VAL A 57 -17.61 -34.27 -21.12
C VAL A 57 -18.52 -34.32 -22.34
N THR A 58 -18.11 -33.69 -23.45
CA THR A 58 -18.85 -33.72 -24.72
C THR A 58 -19.02 -35.14 -25.25
N ALA A 59 -18.00 -35.99 -25.19
CA ALA A 59 -18.11 -37.38 -25.65
C ALA A 59 -19.08 -38.25 -24.83
N ARG A 60 -19.41 -37.84 -23.59
CA ARG A 60 -20.35 -38.55 -22.71
C ARG A 60 -21.75 -37.97 -22.73
N SER A 61 -21.96 -36.88 -23.46
CA SER A 61 -23.24 -36.16 -23.56
C SER A 61 -23.65 -36.02 -25.02
N GLN A 62 -24.92 -35.69 -25.29
CA GLN A 62 -25.36 -35.29 -26.64
C GLN A 62 -25.14 -33.80 -26.93
N ASN A 63 -24.69 -33.02 -25.93
CA ASN A 63 -24.44 -31.59 -26.03
C ASN A 63 -22.94 -31.27 -25.94
N THR A 64 -22.49 -30.28 -26.72
CA THR A 64 -21.12 -29.75 -26.67
C THR A 64 -20.92 -28.88 -25.43
N TYR A 65 -19.81 -29.09 -24.74
CA TYR A 65 -19.47 -28.37 -23.53
C TYR A 65 -18.16 -27.61 -23.64
N THR A 66 -18.11 -26.42 -23.06
CA THR A 66 -16.94 -25.55 -23.00
C THR A 66 -16.46 -25.41 -21.57
N LYS A 67 -15.14 -25.56 -21.35
CA LYS A 67 -14.47 -25.22 -20.11
C LYS A 67 -14.36 -23.71 -19.99
N ILE A 68 -14.89 -23.15 -18.91
CA ILE A 68 -14.59 -21.79 -18.50
C ILE A 68 -13.37 -21.85 -17.58
N TYR A 69 -12.38 -21.05 -17.93
CA TYR A 69 -11.21 -20.83 -17.09
C TYR A 69 -11.29 -19.41 -16.55
N THR A 70 -11.18 -19.27 -15.24
CA THR A 70 -10.97 -17.96 -14.63
C THR A 70 -9.47 -17.79 -14.38
N GLU A 71 -8.97 -16.60 -14.70
CA GLU A 71 -7.62 -16.22 -14.32
C GLU A 71 -7.66 -15.77 -12.85
N GLU A 72 -7.31 -16.66 -11.92
CA GLU A 72 -7.03 -16.25 -10.55
C GLU A 72 -5.68 -15.51 -10.53
N ARG A 73 -5.71 -14.22 -10.88
CA ARG A 73 -4.57 -13.35 -10.57
C ARG A 73 -4.56 -13.13 -9.08
N GLU A 74 -3.56 -13.72 -8.42
CA GLU A 74 -3.19 -13.35 -7.07
C GLU A 74 -2.82 -11.87 -7.01
N LYS A 75 -3.76 -11.08 -6.49
CA LYS A 75 -3.65 -9.62 -6.35
C LYS A 75 -2.72 -9.30 -5.18
N PRO A 76 -1.58 -8.64 -5.42
CA PRO A 76 -0.65 -8.34 -4.35
C PRO A 76 -1.20 -7.25 -3.43
N LEU A 77 -0.70 -7.28 -2.20
CA LEU A 77 -0.78 -6.18 -1.26
C LEU A 77 0.46 -5.31 -1.44
N LEU A 78 0.23 -4.03 -1.70
CA LEU A 78 1.26 -3.03 -1.92
C LEU A 78 1.24 -2.02 -0.78
N VAL A 79 2.41 -1.72 -0.23
CA VAL A 79 2.56 -0.68 0.80
C VAL A 79 3.46 0.42 0.25
N VAL A 80 2.92 1.62 0.12
CA VAL A 80 3.66 2.84 -0.20
C VAL A 80 3.90 3.58 1.10
N THR A 81 5.17 3.80 1.43
CA THR A 81 5.57 4.47 2.67
C THR A 81 6.28 5.77 2.35
N ASP A 82 5.74 6.86 2.87
CA ASP A 82 6.36 8.17 2.85
C ASP A 82 7.30 8.32 4.04
N LEU A 83 8.57 8.57 3.77
CA LEU A 83 9.64 8.91 4.73
C LEU A 83 10.41 10.14 4.23
N ARG A 84 9.70 11.12 3.67
CA ARG A 84 10.21 12.46 3.34
C ARG A 84 10.48 13.29 4.59
N SER A 85 11.09 14.48 4.42
CA SER A 85 11.52 15.35 5.53
C SER A 85 10.40 15.70 6.50
N THR A 86 9.17 15.83 6.01
CA THR A 86 7.95 16.13 6.79
C THR A 86 7.66 15.05 7.85
N MET A 87 8.11 13.82 7.60
CA MET A 87 7.97 12.69 8.51
C MET A 87 9.00 12.72 9.65
N PHE A 88 10.03 13.58 9.58
CA PHE A 88 10.98 13.83 10.66
C PHE A 88 10.45 14.88 11.66
N PHE A 89 9.21 14.70 12.09
CA PHE A 89 8.55 15.52 13.11
C PHE A 89 7.85 14.62 14.12
N GLY A 90 7.80 15.04 15.39
CA GLY A 90 7.09 14.32 16.44
C GLY A 90 7.29 14.91 17.83
N SER A 91 6.21 15.03 18.59
CA SER A 91 6.19 15.54 19.96
C SER A 91 6.59 14.49 21.00
N GLN A 92 6.07 13.27 20.84
CA GLN A 92 6.41 12.11 21.69
C GLN A 92 7.18 11.06 20.90
N ARG A 93 6.84 10.93 19.62
CA ARG A 93 7.38 9.92 18.71
C ARG A 93 7.40 10.50 17.30
N LEU A 94 8.49 10.26 16.56
CA LEU A 94 8.60 10.69 15.17
C LEU A 94 7.56 10.00 14.27
N LYS A 95 6.92 10.76 13.39
CA LYS A 95 6.01 10.27 12.35
C LYS A 95 6.66 9.21 11.46
N SER A 96 7.94 9.38 11.11
CA SER A 96 8.73 8.40 10.33
C SER A 96 8.81 7.02 11.00
N VAL A 97 8.97 7.00 12.32
CA VAL A 97 8.99 5.76 13.11
C VAL A 97 7.59 5.16 13.16
N ALA A 98 6.53 5.96 13.31
CA ALA A 98 5.14 5.50 13.22
C ALA A 98 4.83 4.88 11.85
N ALA A 99 5.13 5.59 10.77
CA ALA A 99 4.92 5.12 9.40
C ALA A 99 5.67 3.82 9.11
N SER A 100 6.93 3.71 9.55
CA SER A 100 7.72 2.49 9.37
C SER A 100 7.16 1.30 10.15
N GLU A 101 6.64 1.51 11.36
CA GLU A 101 6.01 0.42 12.12
C GLU A 101 4.69 -0.03 11.53
N VAL A 102 3.83 0.90 11.11
CA VAL A 102 2.57 0.57 10.40
C VAL A 102 2.89 -0.22 9.14
N SER A 103 3.86 0.25 8.34
CA SER A 103 4.28 -0.42 7.11
C SER A 103 4.85 -1.82 7.38
N ALA A 104 5.65 -1.98 8.43
CA ALA A 104 6.16 -3.28 8.85
C ALA A 104 5.03 -4.23 9.34
N ALA A 105 4.03 -3.71 10.06
CA ALA A 105 2.89 -4.50 10.50
C ALA A 105 2.06 -5.01 9.31
N LEU A 106 1.78 -4.13 8.33
CA LEU A 106 1.11 -4.51 7.08
C LEU A 106 1.91 -5.57 6.31
N ALA A 107 3.24 -5.42 6.26
CA ALA A 107 4.14 -6.38 5.65
C ALA A 107 4.06 -7.78 6.29
N TRP A 108 4.04 -7.83 7.62
CA TRP A 108 3.87 -9.08 8.36
C TRP A 108 2.47 -9.67 8.21
N ALA A 109 1.44 -8.84 8.22
CA ALA A 109 0.05 -9.25 8.03
C ALA A 109 -0.13 -9.91 6.67
N ALA A 110 0.37 -9.28 5.60
CA ALA A 110 0.35 -9.84 4.25
C ALA A 110 1.03 -11.22 4.20
N LEU A 111 2.21 -11.36 4.81
CA LEU A 111 2.89 -12.66 4.87
C LEU A 111 2.08 -13.71 5.65
N SER A 112 1.43 -13.31 6.75
CA SER A 112 0.64 -14.22 7.59
C SER A 112 -0.64 -14.71 6.88
N SER A 113 -1.22 -13.86 6.03
CA SER A 113 -2.38 -14.18 5.18
C SER A 113 -1.98 -14.91 3.90
N ASN A 114 -0.71 -15.26 3.74
CA ASN A 114 -0.14 -15.85 2.52
C ASN A 114 -0.38 -14.98 1.27
N ASP A 115 -0.39 -13.66 1.43
CA ASP A 115 -0.48 -12.69 0.33
C ASP A 115 0.91 -12.30 -0.18
N ARG A 116 0.97 -11.85 -1.43
CA ARG A 116 2.18 -11.27 -2.03
C ARG A 116 2.35 -9.84 -1.51
N LEU A 117 3.40 -9.59 -0.75
CA LEU A 117 3.77 -8.23 -0.34
C LEU A 117 4.73 -7.61 -1.35
N GLY A 118 4.42 -6.40 -1.81
CA GLY A 118 5.38 -5.47 -2.41
C GLY A 118 5.20 -4.07 -1.87
N GLY A 119 6.01 -3.12 -2.35
CA GLY A 119 5.89 -1.75 -1.89
C GLY A 119 6.93 -0.81 -2.47
N ILE A 120 6.68 0.48 -2.23
CA ILE A 120 7.59 1.58 -2.56
C ILE A 120 7.87 2.36 -1.27
N ILE A 121 9.12 2.68 -1.03
CA ILE A 121 9.51 3.56 0.08
C ILE A 121 10.09 4.83 -0.55
N PHE A 122 9.50 5.97 -0.20
CA PHE A 122 9.98 7.28 -0.61
C PHE A 122 10.79 7.90 0.53
N GLY A 123 12.01 8.32 0.22
CA GLY A 123 12.82 9.15 1.11
C GLY A 123 12.96 10.56 0.54
N GLN A 124 13.88 11.33 1.09
CA GLN A 124 14.13 12.70 0.64
C GLN A 124 14.59 12.75 -0.82
N GLU A 125 15.55 11.91 -1.23
CA GLU A 125 16.17 12.03 -2.57
C GLU A 125 16.06 10.78 -3.45
N LYS A 126 15.69 9.63 -2.86
CA LYS A 126 15.63 8.34 -3.54
C LYS A 126 14.37 7.56 -3.18
N THR A 127 14.13 6.50 -3.95
CA THR A 127 13.07 5.52 -3.69
C THR A 127 13.62 4.11 -3.61
N ALA A 128 12.91 3.22 -2.91
CA ALA A 128 13.18 1.79 -2.92
C ALA A 128 11.93 1.02 -3.37
N ASN A 129 12.08 0.27 -4.47
CA ASN A 129 11.00 -0.52 -5.07
C ASN A 129 11.18 -2.02 -4.75
N ILE A 130 10.26 -2.58 -3.97
CA ILE A 130 10.26 -3.99 -3.56
C ILE A 130 9.17 -4.73 -4.35
N LYS A 131 9.58 -5.56 -5.32
CA LYS A 131 8.65 -6.32 -6.15
C LYS A 131 7.77 -7.28 -5.30
N PRO A 132 6.48 -7.45 -5.63
CA PRO A 132 5.59 -8.28 -4.82
C PRO A 132 5.97 -9.76 -4.78
N ARG A 133 6.30 -10.29 -3.60
CA ARG A 133 6.70 -11.68 -3.35
C ARG A 133 6.10 -12.25 -2.06
N ARG A 134 5.77 -13.54 -2.07
CA ARG A 134 5.42 -14.31 -0.86
C ARG A 134 6.68 -14.88 -0.22
N SER A 135 7.47 -14.03 0.40
CA SER A 135 8.73 -14.48 0.97
C SER A 135 9.03 -13.73 2.24
N HIS A 136 9.34 -14.49 3.28
CA HIS A 136 9.88 -13.95 4.53
C HIS A 136 11.12 -13.09 4.27
N HIS A 137 12.00 -13.49 3.35
CA HIS A 137 13.16 -12.70 2.96
C HIS A 137 12.76 -11.37 2.32
N SER A 138 11.72 -11.34 1.49
CA SER A 138 11.21 -10.10 0.89
C SER A 138 10.66 -9.13 1.94
N VAL A 139 9.95 -9.66 2.95
CA VAL A 139 9.44 -8.88 4.09
C VAL A 139 10.59 -8.29 4.91
N LEU A 140 11.60 -9.10 5.25
CA LEU A 140 12.78 -8.62 5.97
C LEU A 140 13.54 -7.56 5.18
N LYS A 141 13.69 -7.75 3.86
CA LYS A 141 14.30 -6.75 2.98
C LYS A 141 13.54 -5.43 2.99
N TYR A 142 12.21 -5.49 2.91
CA TYR A 142 11.35 -4.31 2.99
C TYR A 142 11.53 -3.57 4.34
N ILE A 143 11.52 -4.31 5.46
CA ILE A 143 11.74 -3.74 6.81
C ILE A 143 13.14 -3.14 6.94
N GLN A 144 14.16 -3.78 6.37
CA GLN A 144 15.51 -3.23 6.35
C GLN A 144 15.55 -1.90 5.58
N SER A 145 14.89 -1.83 4.42
CA SER A 145 14.78 -0.58 3.66
C SER A 145 14.05 0.51 4.44
N LEU A 146 12.98 0.20 5.17
CA LEU A 146 12.31 1.17 6.04
C LEU A 146 13.27 1.76 7.08
N ASN A 147 14.05 0.91 7.76
CA ASN A 147 15.04 1.37 8.74
C ASN A 147 16.12 2.25 8.10
N THR A 148 16.62 1.87 6.92
CA THR A 148 17.63 2.65 6.18
C THR A 148 17.10 4.04 5.84
N PHE A 149 15.91 4.14 5.26
CA PHE A 149 15.31 5.42 4.87
C PHE A 149 14.94 6.27 6.09
N SER A 150 14.41 5.66 7.15
CA SER A 150 14.12 6.38 8.39
C SER A 150 15.37 6.91 9.08
N ALA A 151 16.52 6.23 8.96
CA ALA A 151 17.79 6.70 9.52
C ALA A 151 18.40 7.86 8.71
N GLU A 152 18.15 7.91 7.41
CA GLU A 152 18.65 8.98 6.53
C GLU A 152 18.03 10.34 6.87
N LEU A 153 16.83 10.36 7.44
CA LEU A 153 16.17 11.58 7.94
C LEU A 153 16.96 12.30 9.04
N LEU A 154 17.93 11.64 9.69
CA LEU A 154 18.85 12.29 10.62
C LEU A 154 19.80 13.27 9.93
N GLN A 155 19.90 13.22 8.60
CA GLN A 155 20.64 14.16 7.77
C GLN A 155 19.64 14.92 6.91
N PRO A 156 19.19 16.12 7.34
CA PRO A 156 18.20 16.89 6.59
C PRO A 156 18.68 17.22 5.18
N ARG A 157 17.82 16.95 4.20
CA ARG A 157 17.97 17.26 2.77
C ARG A 157 16.63 17.76 2.26
N GLU A 158 16.65 18.50 1.17
CA GLU A 158 15.42 18.91 0.49
C GLU A 158 14.73 17.70 -0.11
N ASP A 159 13.40 17.67 0.01
CA ASP A 159 12.60 16.62 -0.60
C ASP A 159 12.56 16.80 -2.11
N ARG A 160 13.03 15.78 -2.83
CA ARG A 160 12.96 15.70 -4.29
C ARG A 160 11.57 15.34 -4.79
N TYR A 161 10.79 14.63 -3.98
CA TYR A 161 9.50 14.07 -4.37
C TYR A 161 8.35 14.79 -3.67
N THR A 162 7.35 15.16 -4.45
CA THR A 162 6.04 15.65 -3.96
C THR A 162 5.05 14.48 -3.78
N MET A 163 3.92 14.72 -3.15
CA MET A 163 2.82 13.74 -3.09
C MET A 163 2.31 13.36 -4.49
N ALA A 164 2.34 14.29 -5.45
CA ALA A 164 2.02 13.99 -6.83
C ALA A 164 2.98 12.95 -7.43
N ASP A 165 4.29 13.11 -7.21
CA ASP A 165 5.30 12.15 -7.68
C ASP A 165 5.12 10.78 -7.04
N ILE A 166 4.81 10.74 -5.73
CA ILE A 166 4.49 9.50 -5.00
C ILE A 166 3.34 8.76 -5.69
N LEU A 167 2.24 9.45 -5.96
CA LEU A 167 1.05 8.86 -6.58
C LEU A 167 1.31 8.46 -8.03
N GLU A 168 2.12 9.22 -8.78
CA GLU A 168 2.47 8.90 -10.16
C GLU A 168 3.35 7.63 -10.25
N GLU A 169 4.40 7.54 -9.45
CA GLU A 169 5.25 6.34 -9.43
C GLU A 169 4.46 5.12 -8.90
N THR A 170 3.55 5.35 -7.94
CA THR A 170 2.62 4.32 -7.46
C THR A 170 1.72 3.81 -8.59
N GLN A 171 1.17 4.68 -9.44
CA GLN A 171 0.36 4.24 -10.60
C GLN A 171 1.13 3.33 -11.55
N ARG A 172 2.43 3.60 -11.76
CA ARG A 172 3.28 2.79 -12.64
C ARG A 172 3.61 1.42 -12.03
N PHE A 173 3.54 1.31 -10.70
CA PHE A 173 3.87 0.11 -9.96
C PHE A 173 2.65 -0.78 -9.62
N VAL A 174 1.47 -0.18 -9.44
CA VAL A 174 0.24 -0.87 -9.05
C VAL A 174 -0.30 -1.72 -10.20
N MET A 175 -0.61 -2.98 -9.90
CA MET A 175 -1.35 -3.85 -10.81
C MET A 175 -2.86 -3.71 -10.56
N PRO A 176 -3.71 -3.76 -11.60
CA PRO A 176 -5.16 -3.78 -11.42
C PRO A 176 -5.63 -4.89 -10.47
N GLY A 177 -6.51 -4.53 -9.55
CA GLY A 177 -7.05 -5.37 -8.48
C GLY A 177 -6.20 -5.43 -7.21
N SER A 178 -5.01 -4.82 -7.17
CA SER A 178 -4.17 -4.81 -5.97
C SER A 178 -4.85 -4.11 -4.80
N THR A 179 -4.48 -4.50 -3.59
CA THR A 179 -4.76 -3.73 -2.37
C THR A 179 -3.57 -2.82 -2.11
N LEU A 180 -3.79 -1.52 -2.03
CA LEU A 180 -2.76 -0.50 -1.84
C LEU A 180 -2.96 0.20 -0.50
N PHE A 181 -1.94 0.20 0.35
CA PHE A 181 -1.86 1.04 1.53
C PHE A 181 -0.90 2.19 1.26
N ILE A 182 -1.33 3.43 1.51
CA ILE A 182 -0.47 4.62 1.44
C ILE A 182 -0.31 5.14 2.87
N VAL A 183 0.92 5.09 3.38
CA VAL A 183 1.28 5.50 4.75
C VAL A 183 2.06 6.81 4.65
N SER A 184 1.41 7.92 4.99
CA SER A 184 1.96 9.29 4.85
C SER A 184 1.20 10.27 5.75
N ASP A 185 1.77 11.45 5.95
CA ASP A 185 1.08 12.62 6.50
C ASP A 185 0.28 13.40 5.43
N PHE A 186 0.36 13.00 4.16
CA PHE A 186 -0.31 13.61 3.02
C PHE A 186 -0.03 15.12 2.86
N LEU A 187 1.11 15.60 3.37
CA LEU A 187 1.52 16.98 3.14
C LEU A 187 1.71 17.22 1.64
N ASP A 188 1.46 18.45 1.20
CA ASP A 188 1.55 18.95 -0.18
C ASP A 188 0.56 18.34 -1.19
N PHE A 189 -0.46 17.63 -0.70
CA PHE A 189 -1.58 17.14 -1.51
C PHE A 189 -2.35 18.28 -2.18
N ASN A 190 -2.47 18.21 -3.50
CA ASN A 190 -3.10 19.25 -4.34
C ASN A 190 -4.05 18.65 -5.38
N GLU A 191 -4.63 19.48 -6.25
CA GLU A 191 -5.56 19.05 -7.30
C GLU A 191 -4.95 18.02 -8.27
N HIS A 192 -3.65 18.12 -8.56
CA HIS A 192 -2.96 17.14 -9.40
C HIS A 192 -2.87 15.79 -8.69
N SER A 193 -2.47 15.79 -7.41
CA SER A 193 -2.47 14.60 -6.55
C SER A 193 -3.86 13.97 -6.47
N HIS A 194 -4.92 14.79 -6.34
CA HIS A 194 -6.30 14.34 -6.32
C HIS A 194 -6.70 13.62 -7.62
N HIS A 195 -6.34 14.17 -8.78
CA HIS A 195 -6.60 13.53 -10.08
C HIS A 195 -5.85 12.20 -10.23
N LEU A 196 -4.61 12.12 -9.78
CA LEU A 196 -3.83 10.87 -9.78
C LEU A 196 -4.45 9.83 -8.83
N LEU A 197 -4.89 10.27 -7.66
CA LEU A 197 -5.52 9.37 -6.71
C LEU A 197 -6.82 8.77 -7.27
N PHE A 198 -7.65 9.58 -7.94
CA PHE A 198 -8.87 9.09 -8.58
C PHE A 198 -8.59 7.96 -9.59
N LYS A 199 -7.49 8.06 -10.35
CA LYS A 199 -7.08 7.00 -11.28
C LYS A 199 -6.67 5.71 -10.56
N LEU A 200 -5.98 5.82 -9.41
CA LEU A 200 -5.57 4.66 -8.61
C LEU A 200 -6.80 3.90 -8.09
N VAL A 201 -7.74 4.61 -7.47
CA VAL A 201 -8.93 4.01 -6.84
C VAL A 201 -9.84 3.28 -7.84
N ARG A 202 -9.83 3.67 -9.13
CA ARG A 202 -10.59 2.95 -10.18
C ARG A 202 -10.10 1.52 -10.42
N HIS A 203 -8.83 1.24 -10.12
CA HIS A 203 -8.20 -0.04 -10.45
C HIS A 203 -7.61 -0.76 -9.25
N SER A 204 -7.57 -0.17 -8.06
CA SER A 204 -7.09 -0.80 -6.83
C SER A 204 -7.95 -0.42 -5.63
N LYS A 205 -7.95 -1.27 -4.60
CA LYS A 205 -8.50 -0.90 -3.30
C LYS A 205 -7.45 -0.09 -2.56
N VAL A 206 -7.71 1.19 -2.32
CA VAL A 206 -6.75 2.09 -1.68
C VAL A 206 -7.17 2.35 -0.24
N TYR A 207 -6.23 2.19 0.69
CA TYR A 207 -6.36 2.51 2.10
C TYR A 207 -5.34 3.60 2.45
N PHE A 208 -5.81 4.65 3.13
CA PHE A 208 -4.95 5.70 3.63
C PHE A 208 -4.64 5.46 5.10
N CYS A 209 -3.36 5.44 5.42
CA CYS A 209 -2.86 5.45 6.78
C CYS A 209 -2.29 6.83 7.05
N HIS A 210 -3.15 7.75 7.50
CA HIS A 210 -2.74 9.12 7.83
C HIS A 210 -1.91 9.12 9.12
N VAL A 211 -0.67 9.57 9.00
CA VAL A 211 0.28 9.68 10.12
C VAL A 211 0.40 11.15 10.48
N PHE A 212 -0.01 11.50 11.71
CA PHE A 212 0.04 12.87 12.19
C PHE A 212 0.53 12.90 13.63
N ASP A 213 1.07 14.05 14.05
CA ASP A 213 1.42 14.30 15.45
C ASP A 213 0.33 15.15 16.14
N PRO A 214 0.02 14.93 17.43
CA PRO A 214 -0.96 15.75 18.15
C PRO A 214 -0.70 17.27 18.06
N LEU A 215 0.56 17.70 18.02
CA LEU A 215 0.92 19.13 17.92
C LEU A 215 0.58 19.75 16.56
N GLU A 216 0.36 18.95 15.52
CA GLU A 216 -0.11 19.45 14.21
C GLU A 216 -1.60 19.78 14.23
N ARG A 217 -2.35 19.21 15.18
CA ARG A 217 -3.80 19.43 15.34
C ARG A 217 -4.11 20.50 16.39
N GLU A 218 -3.43 20.45 17.53
CA GLU A 218 -3.62 21.37 18.63
C GLU A 218 -2.26 21.91 19.09
N LEU A 219 -2.07 23.22 18.89
CA LEU A 219 -0.87 23.89 19.36
C LEU A 219 -0.78 23.79 20.89
N PRO A 220 0.43 23.58 21.44
CA PRO A 220 0.58 23.39 22.86
C PRO A 220 0.33 24.72 23.61
N PRO A 221 0.07 24.68 24.93
CA PRO A 221 -0.11 25.88 25.75
C PRO A 221 1.04 26.89 25.61
N ALA A 222 0.81 28.15 25.99
CA ALA A 222 1.87 29.16 25.84
C ALA A 222 3.04 28.83 26.75
N GLY A 223 4.24 28.75 26.20
CA GLY A 223 5.41 28.36 26.97
C GLY A 223 6.72 28.32 26.17
N LEU A 224 7.78 27.97 26.89
CA LEU A 224 9.11 27.70 26.33
C LEU A 224 9.24 26.21 26.09
N TYR A 225 9.35 25.82 24.81
CA TYR A 225 9.50 24.43 24.40
C TYR A 225 10.93 24.17 23.93
N GLY A 226 11.55 23.10 24.42
CA GLY A 226 12.79 22.60 23.86
C GLY A 226 12.52 21.98 22.49
N VAL A 227 13.11 22.54 21.44
CA VAL A 227 13.05 22.01 20.08
C VAL A 227 14.44 21.59 19.62
N THR A 228 14.50 20.57 18.78
CA THR A 228 15.76 20.13 18.18
C THR A 228 15.53 19.69 16.74
N ASP A 229 16.49 20.00 15.89
CA ASP A 229 16.58 19.52 14.51
C ASP A 229 17.50 18.28 14.39
N GLY A 230 17.95 17.73 15.53
CA GLY A 230 18.93 16.65 15.61
C GLY A 230 20.38 17.12 15.82
N ASN A 231 20.72 18.35 15.44
CA ASN A 231 22.07 18.92 15.56
C ASN A 231 22.14 20.05 16.60
N HIS A 232 21.11 20.88 16.62
CA HIS A 232 20.98 22.05 17.49
C HIS A 232 19.78 21.89 18.40
N ARG A 233 19.90 22.42 19.61
CA ARG A 233 18.80 22.53 20.58
C ARG A 233 18.52 24.01 20.80
N ALA A 234 17.26 24.39 20.65
CA ALA A 234 16.79 25.74 20.88
C ALA A 234 15.58 25.73 21.80
N LEU A 235 15.33 26.87 22.46
CA LEU A 235 14.10 27.12 23.19
C LEU A 235 13.17 27.93 22.30
N LEU A 236 12.07 27.32 21.88
CA LEU A 236 11.00 27.98 21.14
C LEU A 236 10.04 28.64 22.13
N ASN A 237 10.02 29.97 22.16
CA ASN A 237 9.09 30.73 22.97
C ASN A 237 7.78 30.98 22.21
N THR A 238 6.69 30.34 22.65
CA THR A 238 5.35 30.41 22.02
C THR A 238 4.42 31.42 22.71
N ASN A 239 4.94 32.27 23.61
CA ASN A 239 4.17 33.32 24.30
C ASN A 239 3.83 34.51 23.40
N GLY A 240 4.42 34.60 22.20
CA GLY A 240 4.11 35.65 21.23
C GLY A 240 2.69 35.52 20.69
N LYS A 241 1.83 36.51 20.95
CA LYS A 241 0.43 36.56 20.45
C LYS A 241 0.33 36.52 18.91
N THR A 242 1.40 36.91 18.19
CA THR A 242 1.47 36.91 16.72
C THR A 242 1.64 35.53 16.09
N LEU A 243 2.11 34.53 16.84
CA LEU A 243 2.35 33.16 16.34
C LEU A 243 1.11 32.25 16.43
N ARG A 244 0.00 32.73 17.02
CA ARG A 244 -1.20 31.94 17.32
C ARG A 244 -2.41 32.28 16.45
N ALA A 245 -2.28 33.23 15.53
CA ALA A 245 -3.40 33.80 14.78
C ALA A 245 -3.56 33.25 13.35
N SER A 246 -2.90 32.13 13.02
CA SER A 246 -2.89 31.52 11.69
C SER A 246 -3.49 30.12 11.72
#